data_AF-A0A651DPC8-F1
#
_entry.id   AF-A0A651DPC8-F1
#
_cell.length_a   1.000
_cell.length_b   1.000
_cell.length_c   1.000
_cell.angle_alpha   90.00
_cell.angle_beta   90.00
_cell.angle_gamma   90.00
#
_symmetry.space_group_name_H-M   'P 1'
#
loop_
_entity.id
_entity.type
_entity.pdbx_description
1 polymer ?
#
loop_
_entity_poly.entity_id
_entity_poly.type
_entity_poly.pdbx_seq_one_letter_code
_entity_poly.pdbx_strand_id
1 'polypeptide(L)' 'MTLSEVLPSVRQLSTVEKLKLIRILAEDLEAAEDISPLEPLKTYDLPTPYNSFGSGLVLMQALELADEA' A
#
# COMPACT_ATOMS: atom_id res chain seq x y z
N MET A 1 -16.72 -20.27 -7.48
CA MET A 1 -17.61 -19.31 -8.17
C MET A 1 -16.81 -18.68 -9.29
N THR A 2 -17.33 -18.69 -10.51
CA THR A 2 -16.65 -18.12 -11.68
C THR A 2 -17.15 -16.71 -11.97
N LEU A 3 -16.34 -15.87 -12.63
CA LEU A 3 -16.74 -14.53 -13.06
C LEU A 3 -18.02 -14.56 -13.91
N SER A 4 -18.15 -15.59 -14.76
CA SER A 4 -19.33 -15.85 -15.58
C SER A 4 -20.60 -16.13 -14.77
N GLU A 5 -20.50 -16.75 -13.60
CA GLU A 5 -21.64 -17.03 -12.72
C GLU A 5 -22.13 -15.75 -11.99
N VAL A 6 -21.22 -14.81 -11.70
CA VAL A 6 -21.51 -13.60 -10.89
C VAL A 6 -21.95 -12.41 -11.76
N LEU A 7 -21.49 -12.35 -13.02
CA LEU A 7 -21.75 -11.24 -13.93
C LEU A 7 -23.25 -10.88 -14.11
N PRO A 8 -24.19 -11.85 -14.23
CA PRO A 8 -25.61 -11.54 -14.36
C PRO A 8 -26.16 -10.78 -13.15
N SER A 9 -25.78 -11.18 -11.94
CA SER A 9 -26.20 -10.54 -10.69
C SER A 9 -25.65 -9.12 -10.58
N VAL A 10 -24.38 -8.91 -10.96
CA VAL A 10 -23.75 -7.58 -10.97
C VAL A 10 -24.44 -6.65 -11.97
N ARG A 11 -24.93 -7.16 -13.11
CA ARG A 11 -25.65 -6.35 -14.10
C ARG A 11 -27.01 -5.86 -13.58
N GLN A 12 -27.67 -6.62 -12.72
CA GLN A 12 -28.97 -6.28 -12.14
C GLN A 12 -28.89 -5.18 -11.06
N LEU A 13 -27.70 -4.94 -10.50
CA LEU A 13 -27.49 -3.87 -9.52
C LEU A 13 -27.82 -2.49 -10.11
N SER A 14 -28.34 -1.62 -9.25
CA SER A 14 -28.48 -0.20 -9.56
C SER A 14 -27.11 0.45 -9.79
N THR A 15 -27.10 1.62 -10.42
CA THR A 15 -25.86 2.37 -10.66
C THR A 15 -25.09 2.65 -9.37
N VAL A 16 -25.80 2.99 -8.28
CA VAL A 16 -25.19 3.27 -6.97
C VAL A 16 -24.55 2.02 -6.39
N GLU A 17 -25.22 0.88 -6.47
CA GLU A 17 -24.68 -0.39 -5.97
C GLU A 17 -23.47 -0.86 -6.78
N LYS A 18 -23.47 -0.66 -8.10
CA LYS A 18 -22.30 -0.94 -8.94
C LYS A 18 -21.09 -0.11 -8.52
N LEU A 19 -21.27 1.18 -8.24
CA LEU A 19 -20.20 2.04 -7.76
C LEU A 19 -19.67 1.59 -6.39
N LYS A 20 -20.57 1.17 -5.47
CA LYS A 20 -20.16 0.61 -4.17
C LYS A 20 -19.37 -0.70 -4.35
N LEU A 21 -19.82 -1.59 -5.21
CA LEU A 21 -19.13 -2.85 -5.49
C LEU A 21 -17.73 -2.60 -6.06
N ILE A 22 -17.57 -1.68 -7.01
CA ILE A 22 -16.25 -1.30 -7.55
C ILE A 22 -15.32 -0.84 -6.44
N ARG A 23 -15.82 0.00 -5.52
CA ARG A 23 -15.03 0.51 -4.40
C ARG A 23 -14.57 -0.60 -3.45
N ILE A 24 -15.47 -1.50 -3.06
CA ILE A 24 -15.13 -2.64 -2.20
C ILE A 24 -14.05 -3.50 -2.86
N LEU A 25 -14.22 -3.81 -4.15
CA LEU A 25 -13.25 -4.63 -4.89
C LEU A 25 -11.89 -3.94 -5.02
N ALA A 26 -11.85 -2.62 -5.17
CA ALA A 26 -10.60 -1.86 -5.19
C ALA A 26 -9.90 -1.90 -3.82
N GLU A 27 -10.64 -1.67 -2.73
CA GLU A 27 -10.13 -1.74 -1.36
C GLU A 27 -9.60 -3.15 -1.03
N ASP A 28 -10.30 -4.20 -1.44
CA ASP A 28 -9.86 -5.60 -1.26
C ASP A 28 -8.56 -5.91 -2.03
N LEU A 29 -8.41 -5.37 -3.24
CA LEU A 29 -7.19 -5.55 -4.05
C LEU A 29 -6.00 -4.83 -3.44
N GLU A 30 -6.19 -3.59 -2.98
CA GLU A 30 -5.15 -2.80 -2.31
C GLU A 30 -4.74 -3.47 -0.98
N ALA A 31 -5.68 -4.02 -0.22
CA ALA A 31 -5.39 -4.72 1.03
C ALA A 31 -4.68 -6.07 0.82
N ALA A 32 -4.80 -6.67 -0.36
CA ALA A 32 -4.16 -7.94 -0.70
C ALA A 32 -2.71 -7.77 -1.19
N GLU A 33 -2.24 -6.54 -1.45
CA GLU A 33 -0.85 -6.30 -1.81
C GLU A 33 0.08 -6.58 -0.61
N ASP A 34 1.09 -7.42 -0.83
CA ASP A 34 2.17 -7.63 0.14
C ASP A 34 3.13 -6.44 0.08
N ILE A 35 2.83 -5.42 0.88
CA ILE A 35 3.65 -4.22 1.01
C ILE A 35 4.78 -4.41 2.02
N SER A 36 5.58 -5.48 1.92
CA SER A 36 6.76 -5.63 2.78
C SER A 36 7.85 -4.58 2.46
N PRO A 37 8.45 -3.89 3.45
CA PRO A 37 8.36 -4.10 4.90
C PRO A 37 7.29 -3.27 5.64
N LEU A 38 6.47 -2.51 4.92
CA LEU A 38 5.50 -1.57 5.49
C LEU A 38 4.11 -2.21 5.67
N GLU A 39 3.67 -2.42 6.89
CA GLU A 39 2.32 -2.91 7.18
C GLU A 39 1.20 -1.96 6.70
N PRO A 40 0.11 -2.49 6.10
CA PRO A 40 -1.08 -1.71 5.75
C PRO A 40 -1.71 -1.05 6.98
N LEU A 41 -2.28 0.15 6.77
CA LEU A 41 -2.99 0.92 7.81
C LEU A 41 -2.15 1.27 9.05
N LYS A 42 -0.83 1.10 8.99
CA LYS A 42 0.08 1.51 10.06
C LYS A 42 0.51 2.96 9.86
N THR A 43 0.34 3.75 10.92
CA THR A 43 0.95 5.09 10.99
C THR A 43 2.43 4.93 11.31
N TYR A 44 3.28 5.43 10.41
CA TYR A 44 4.71 5.53 10.65
C TYR A 44 5.06 6.94 11.05
N ASP A 45 5.64 7.09 12.24
CA ASP A 45 6.22 8.35 12.65
C ASP A 45 7.48 8.59 11.81
N LEU A 46 7.37 9.47 10.82
CA LEU A 46 8.52 9.90 10.05
C LEU A 46 9.22 11.03 10.83
N PRO A 47 10.42 10.80 11.42
CA PRO A 47 11.14 11.89 12.04
C PRO A 47 11.52 12.89 10.94
N THR A 48 10.99 14.11 11.04
CA THR A 48 11.47 15.19 10.18
C THR A 48 12.91 15.49 10.57
N PRO A 49 13.87 15.55 9.63
CA PRO A 49 15.28 15.78 9.93
C PRO A 49 15.57 17.24 10.30
N TYR A 50 14.63 17.92 10.97
CA TYR A 50 14.82 19.27 11.47
C TYR A 50 15.98 19.27 12.47
N ASN A 51 16.94 20.16 12.26
CA ASN A 51 18.21 20.22 13.00
C ASN A 51 19.08 18.94 12.98
N SER A 52 18.80 18.00 12.07
CA SER A 52 19.59 16.78 11.91
C SER A 52 20.74 17.00 10.92
N PHE A 53 21.57 18.02 11.17
CA PHE A 53 22.70 18.37 10.31
C PHE A 53 23.73 17.24 10.27
N GLY A 54 24.30 16.97 9.09
CA GLY A 54 25.33 15.93 8.94
C GLY A 54 24.80 14.49 8.92
N SER A 55 23.51 14.25 9.21
CA SER A 55 22.89 12.91 9.17
C SER A 55 23.03 12.23 7.81
N GLY A 56 23.01 13.01 6.73
CA GLY A 56 23.25 12.49 5.38
C GLY A 56 24.65 11.89 5.21
N LEU A 57 25.68 12.52 5.79
CA LEU A 57 27.05 12.02 5.73
C LEU A 57 27.20 10.72 6.55
N VAL A 58 26.58 10.68 7.73
CA VAL A 58 26.55 9.46 8.57
C VAL A 58 25.83 8.32 7.85
N LEU A 59 24.71 8.61 7.18
CA LEU A 59 23.98 7.62 6.38
C LEU A 59 24.83 7.07 5.23
N MET A 60 25.54 7.94 4.49
CA MET A 60 26.42 7.52 3.39
C MET A 60 27.52 6.57 3.88
N GLN A 61 28.19 6.91 4.99
CA GLN A 61 29.22 6.06 5.59
C GLN A 61 28.67 4.69 6.04
N ALA A 62 27.47 4.68 6.61
CA ALA A 62 26.83 3.44 7.05
C ALA A 62 26.46 2.52 5.88
N LEU A 63 26.03 3.08 4.75
CA LEU A 63 25.71 2.31 3.55
C LEU A 63 26.96 1.73 2.90
N GLU A 64 28.04 2.52 2.80
CA GLU A 64 29.33 2.04 2.28
C GLU A 64 29.87 0.85 3.11
N LEU A 65 29.78 0.93 4.45
CA LEU A 65 30.17 -0.17 5.34
C LEU A 65 29.29 -1.43 5.20
N ALA A 66 28.00 -1.26 4.89
CA ALA A 66 27.08 -2.38 4.72
C ALA A 66 27.29 -3.11 3.38
N ASP A 67 27.68 -2.38 2.32
CA ASP A 67 28.00 -2.95 1.01
C ASP A 67 29.35 -3.69 1.00
N GLU A 68 30.25 -3.38 1.94
CA GLU A 68 31.55 -4.06 2.11
C GLU A 68 31.48 -5.36 2.95
N ALA A 69 30.34 -5.64 3.61
CA ALA A 69 30.15 -6.77 4.53
C ALA A 69 29.44 -7.97 3.86
#